data_AF-U6ED46-F1
#
_entry.id   AF-U6ED46-F1
#
_cell.length_a   1.000
_cell.length_b   1.000
_cell.length_c   1.000
_cell.angle_alpha   90.00
_cell.angle_beta   90.00
_cell.angle_gamma   90.00
#
_symmetry.space_group_name_H-M   'P 1'
#
loop_
_entity.id
_entity.type
_entity.pdbx_description
1 polymer ?
#
loop_
_entity_poly.entity_id
_entity_poly.type
_entity_poly.pdbx_seq_one_letter_code
_entity_poly.pdbx_strand_id
1 'polypeptide(L)'
;MKIVIRPMHIMSLGGYIVETDFPYRNVIMVNPTEEPMKVEVPVFDEEWVEEHRQLGLELTPLTEEDNYLSEFRKAKAKLEKLKAEKG
;
A
#
# COMPACT_ATOMS: atom_id res chain seq x y z
N MET A 1 6.07 -1.04 15.27
CA MET A 1 4.96 -2.03 15.30
C MET A 1 4.97 -2.74 13.95
N LYS A 2 4.57 -4.02 13.83
CA LYS A 2 4.52 -4.68 12.50
C LYS A 2 3.11 -5.16 12.22
N ILE A 3 2.64 -4.95 11.00
CA ILE A 3 1.37 -5.51 10.51
C ILE A 3 1.65 -6.60 9.49
N VAL A 4 0.78 -7.61 9.46
CA VAL A 4 0.84 -8.67 8.45
C VAL A 4 -0.19 -8.35 7.38
N ILE A 5 0.28 -8.07 6.17
CA ILE A 5 -0.58 -7.96 4.99
C ILE A 5 -0.74 -9.34 4.39
N ARG A 6 -1.99 -9.82 4.38
CA ARG A 6 -2.32 -11.13 3.82
C ARG A 6 -1.98 -11.20 2.31
N PRO A 7 -1.79 -12.41 1.77
CA PRO A 7 -1.70 -12.62 0.33
C PRO A 7 -2.87 -11.97 -0.39
N MET A 8 -2.61 -11.39 -1.55
CA MET A 8 -3.62 -10.80 -2.42
C MET A 8 -4.55 -9.82 -1.65
N HIS A 9 -3.97 -8.91 -0.88
CA HIS A 9 -4.71 -7.97 -0.03
C HIS A 9 -4.34 -6.51 -0.28
N ILE A 10 -5.27 -5.59 0.02
CA ILE A 10 -5.10 -4.14 -0.13
C ILE A 10 -5.48 -3.45 1.18
N MET A 11 -4.67 -2.47 1.59
CA MET A 11 -4.84 -1.68 2.81
C MET A 11 -4.46 -0.22 2.56
N SER A 12 -5.07 0.70 3.31
CA SER A 12 -4.73 2.12 3.32
C SER A 12 -3.95 2.47 4.59
N LEU A 13 -2.90 3.28 4.48
CA LEU A 13 -1.98 3.62 5.58
C LEU A 13 -2.13 5.04 6.12
N GLY A 14 -3.16 5.80 5.74
CA GLY A 14 -3.30 7.21 6.10
C GLY A 14 -3.36 7.55 7.59
N GLY A 15 -3.61 6.57 8.47
CA GLY A 15 -3.52 6.75 9.93
C GLY A 15 -2.16 6.37 10.53
N TYR A 16 -1.20 5.94 9.71
CA TYR A 16 0.09 5.41 10.12
C TYR A 16 1.26 6.26 9.62
N ILE A 17 1.01 7.40 8.99
CA ILE A 17 2.05 8.34 8.55
C ILE A 17 2.49 9.15 9.78
N VAL A 18 3.79 9.24 10.05
CA VAL A 18 4.30 9.91 11.25
C VAL A 18 5.14 11.16 11.01
N GLU A 19 5.67 11.36 9.81
CA GLU A 19 6.40 12.59 9.51
C GLU A 19 5.46 13.75 9.24
N THR A 20 5.81 14.91 9.81
CA THR A 20 5.13 16.18 9.58
C THR A 20 5.38 16.75 8.19
N ASP A 21 6.51 16.40 7.57
CA ASP A 21 6.92 16.85 6.22
C ASP A 21 6.89 15.67 5.24
N PHE A 22 5.80 14.92 5.26
CA PHE A 22 5.58 13.81 4.33
C PHE A 22 4.70 14.31 3.17
N PRO A 23 5.14 14.19 1.90
CA PRO A 23 4.45 14.82 0.77
C PRO A 23 3.12 14.14 0.40
N TYR A 24 2.81 13.00 1.02
CA TYR A 24 1.61 12.23 0.74
C TYR A 24 0.63 12.28 1.91
N ARG A 25 -0.65 12.48 1.58
CA ARG A 25 -1.75 12.44 2.54
C ARG A 25 -2.11 11.01 2.95
N ASN A 26 -1.89 10.05 2.05
CA ASN A 26 -2.18 8.64 2.27
C ASN A 26 -1.28 7.77 1.38
N VAL A 27 -1.14 6.49 1.75
CA VAL A 27 -0.48 5.48 0.93
C VAL A 27 -1.40 4.26 0.84
N ILE A 28 -1.78 3.89 -0.37
CA ILE A 28 -2.45 2.62 -0.64
C ILE A 28 -1.37 1.56 -0.79
N MET A 29 -1.43 0.52 0.02
CA MET A 29 -0.54 -0.63 -0.04
C MET A 29 -1.30 -1.85 -0.56
N VAL A 30 -0.71 -2.55 -1.51
CA VAL A 30 -1.22 -3.78 -2.08
C VAL A 30 -0.15 -4.86 -1.94
N ASN A 31 -0.52 -6.04 -1.43
CA ASN A 31 0.27 -7.25 -1.51
C ASN A 31 -0.26 -8.11 -2.68
N PRO A 32 0.37 -8.07 -3.86
CA PRO A 32 0.00 -8.88 -5.02
C PRO A 32 0.62 -10.30 -5.00
N THR A 33 1.32 -10.66 -3.94
CA THR A 33 1.99 -11.96 -3.80
C THR A 33 1.09 -12.98 -3.10
N GLU A 34 1.46 -14.25 -3.22
CA GLU A 34 0.76 -15.37 -2.56
C GLU A 34 1.24 -15.60 -1.12
N GLU A 35 2.28 -14.86 -0.70
CA GLU A 35 2.85 -14.95 0.64
C GLU A 35 2.43 -13.77 1.51
N PRO A 36 2.18 -13.99 2.81
CA PRO A 36 1.93 -12.90 3.74
C PRO A 36 3.22 -12.08 3.95
N MET A 37 3.12 -10.76 3.86
CA MET A 37 4.25 -9.86 4.10
C MET A 37 4.10 -9.13 5.43
N LYS A 38 5.20 -9.07 6.18
CA LYS A 38 5.31 -8.27 7.40
C LYS A 38 5.84 -6.89 7.01
N VAL A 39 5.08 -5.87 7.35
CA VAL A 39 5.42 -4.49 7.04
C VAL A 39 5.59 -3.72 8.35
N GLU A 40 6.66 -2.93 8.43
CA GLU A 40 6.88 -2.05 9.57
C GLU A 40 5.95 -0.85 9.49
N VAL A 41 5.21 -0.60 10.57
CA VAL A 41 4.41 0.62 10.75
C VAL A 41 4.83 1.30 12.04
N PRO A 42 4.88 2.65 12.08
CA PRO A 42 4.36 3.61 11.09
C PRO A 42 5.17 3.76 9.79
N VAL A 43 4.60 4.43 8.78
CA VAL A 43 5.30 4.91 7.57
C VAL A 43 6.07 6.16 7.96
N PHE A 44 7.39 6.10 7.92
CA PHE A 44 8.26 7.17 8.36
C PHE A 44 8.47 8.19 7.25
N ASP A 45 9.15 7.80 6.16
CA ASP A 45 9.61 8.69 5.11
C ASP A 45 9.31 8.14 3.70
N GLU A 46 9.73 8.88 2.67
CA GLU A 46 9.55 8.46 1.26
C GLU A 46 10.42 7.26 0.89
N GLU A 47 11.59 7.11 1.52
CA GLU A 47 12.51 6.00 1.26
C GLU A 47 11.85 4.66 1.63
N TRP A 48 11.12 4.64 2.74
CA TRP A 48 10.31 3.49 3.17
C TRP A 48 9.38 2.99 2.06
N VAL A 49 8.78 3.89 1.26
CA VAL A 49 7.88 3.51 0.16
C VAL A 49 8.65 2.73 -0.91
N GLU A 50 9.87 3.16 -1.22
CA GLU A 50 10.69 2.52 -2.23
C GLU A 50 11.27 1.18 -1.76
N GLU A 51 11.73 1.10 -0.51
CA GLU A 51 12.19 -0.15 0.10
C GLU A 51 11.09 -1.23 0.05
N HIS A 52 9.85 -0.86 0.39
CA HIS A 52 8.75 -1.81 0.40
C HIS A 52 8.28 -2.19 -1.01
N ARG A 53 8.48 -1.32 -2.02
CA ARG A 53 8.27 -1.69 -3.43
C ARG A 53 9.24 -2.78 -3.88
N GLN A 54 10.50 -2.71 -3.47
CA GLN A 54 11.51 -3.72 -3.79
C GLN A 54 11.19 -5.09 -3.18
N LEU A 55 10.43 -5.13 -2.08
CA LEU A 55 9.93 -6.36 -1.46
C LEU A 55 8.72 -6.97 -2.21
N GLY A 56 8.25 -6.35 -3.29
CA GLY A 56 7.13 -6.83 -4.10
C GLY A 56 5.77 -6.33 -3.65
N LEU A 57 5.71 -5.35 -2.74
CA LEU A 57 4.48 -4.63 -2.42
C LEU A 57 4.24 -3.54 -3.46
N GLU A 58 2.98 -3.35 -3.85
CA GLU A 58 2.60 -2.23 -4.70
C GLU A 58 2.08 -1.09 -3.82
N LEU A 59 2.86 0.00 -3.74
CA LEU A 59 2.51 1.19 -2.97
C LEU A 59 2.16 2.36 -3.89
N THR A 60 0.96 2.89 -3.73
CA THR A 60 0.44 4.08 -4.41
C THR A 60 0.34 5.22 -3.41
N PRO A 61 1.32 6.13 -3.38
CA PRO A 61 1.21 7.36 -2.60
C PRO A 61 0.12 8.27 -3.18
N LEU A 62 -0.59 8.98 -2.32
CA LEU A 62 -1.68 9.88 -2.67
C LEU A 62 -1.48 11.23 -2.02
N THR A 63 -1.59 12.29 -2.81
CA THR A 63 -1.54 13.69 -2.39
C THR A 63 -2.92 14.21 -2.01
N GLU A 64 -3.03 15.48 -1.64
CA GLU A 64 -4.33 16.11 -1.35
C GLU A 64 -5.22 16.26 -2.59
N GLU A 65 -4.61 16.36 -3.78
CA GLU A 65 -5.33 16.51 -5.05
C GLU A 65 -5.94 15.19 -5.53
N ASP A 66 -5.43 14.07 -5.03
CA ASP A 66 -5.84 12.74 -5.44
C ASP A 66 -7.17 12.31 -4.81
N ASN A 67 -8.04 11.70 -5.62
CA ASN A 67 -9.26 11.09 -5.12
C ASN A 67 -8.95 9.69 -4.56
N TYR A 68 -8.77 9.61 -3.25
CA TYR A 68 -8.53 8.35 -2.52
C TYR A 68 -9.49 7.21 -2.92
N LEU A 69 -10.80 7.49 -3.00
CA LEU A 69 -11.80 6.46 -3.25
C LEU A 69 -11.64 5.87 -4.66
N SER A 70 -11.35 6.72 -5.63
CA SER A 70 -11.10 6.31 -7.02
C SER A 70 -9.84 5.47 -7.13
N GLU A 71 -8.73 5.91 -6.54
CA GLU A 71 -7.45 5.18 -6.60
C GLU A 71 -7.52 3.85 -5.85
N PHE A 72 -8.18 3.82 -4.68
CA PHE A 72 -8.42 2.59 -3.95
C PHE A 72 -9.25 1.59 -4.76
N ARG A 73 -10.29 2.05 -5.45
CA ARG A 73 -11.11 1.18 -6.32
C ARG A 73 -10.31 0.64 -7.51
N LYS A 74 -9.45 1.45 -8.13
CA LYS A 74 -8.57 1.02 -9.22
C LYS A 74 -7.58 -0.05 -8.74
N ALA A 75 -6.88 0.22 -7.64
CA ALA A 75 -5.94 -0.73 -7.04
C ALA A 75 -6.63 -2.04 -6.63
N LYS A 76 -7.83 -1.95 -6.03
CA LYS A 76 -8.65 -3.12 -5.71
C LYS A 76 -9.04 -3.89 -6.97
N ALA A 77 -9.51 -3.23 -8.02
CA ALA A 77 -9.90 -3.89 -9.26
C ALA A 77 -8.70 -4.60 -9.93
N LYS A 78 -7.51 -4.00 -9.89
CA LYS A 78 -6.27 -4.62 -10.37
C LYS A 78 -5.92 -5.88 -9.57
N LEU A 79 -6.01 -5.80 -8.25
CA LEU A 79 -5.76 -6.94 -7.36
C LEU A 79 -6.76 -8.09 -7.57
N GLU A 80 -8.05 -7.78 -7.76
CA GLU A 80 -9.08 -8.80 -8.02
C GLU A 80 -8.87 -9.48 -9.38
N LYS A 81 -8.39 -8.77 -10.41
CA LYS A 81 -7.98 -9.39 -11.68
C LYS A 81 -6.82 -10.36 -11.47
N LEU A 82 -5.77 -9.93 -10.76
CA LEU A 82 -4.63 -10.78 -10.44
C LEU A 82 -5.03 -12.03 -9.64
N LYS A 83 -6.02 -11.92 -8.74
CA LYS A 83 -6.59 -13.08 -8.04
C LYS A 83 -7.27 -14.06 -8.99
N ALA A 84 -8.06 -13.54 -9.94
CA ALA A 84 -8.76 -14.37 -10.91
C ALA A 84 -7.81 -15.06 -11.92
N GLU A 85 -6.62 -14.49 -12.16
CA GLU A 85 -5.60 -15.07 -13.05
C GLU A 85 -4.75 -16.14 -12.35
N LYS A 86 -4.60 -16.06 -11.02
CA LYS A 86 -3.79 -16.99 -10.20
C LYS A 86 -4.60 -18.09 -9.51
N GLY A 87 -5.92 -17.93 -9.41
CA GLY A 87 -6.85 -18.93 -8.85
C GLY A 87 -7.40 -19.87 -9.91
#